data_AF-A0A3D6BRT8-F1
#
_entry.id   AF-A0A3D6BRT8-F1
#
_cell.length_a   1.000
_cell.length_b   1.000
_cell.length_c   1.000
_cell.angle_alpha   90.00
_cell.angle_beta   90.00
_cell.angle_gamma   90.00
#
_symmetry.space_group_name_H-M   'P 1'
#
loop_
_entity.id
_entity.type
_entity.pdbx_description
1 polymer ?
#
loop_
_entity_poly.entity_id
_entity_poly.type
_entity_poly.pdbx_seq_one_letter_code
_entity_poly.pdbx_strand_id
1 'polypeptide(L)'
;MTLLKCGAGLSTAEYIACFKKKVNWIKGMKGSERRLAFKRGELHGTRDNPAAFKKHVQPTIDKGQATLWFHHGILQPDGSHADDPNYPGIQMEDLFYGANRTKPNSDLYKAYKLIKSFRDGLQKALWVNKGNPNRAKLVEALRKVANDPESVKKIQKKVGKYEWILGDKGNDHVKTLMTFITADALKTLVVFNKEAFGIKAIYKPELVR
;
A
#
# COMPACT_ATOMS: atom_id res chain seq x y z
N MET A 1 10.10 0.58 -1.42
CA MET A 1 11.45 1.16 -1.28
C MET A 1 12.51 0.40 -2.08
N THR A 2 12.58 -0.94 -1.99
CA THR A 2 13.63 -1.74 -2.67
C THR A 2 13.65 -1.53 -4.18
N LEU A 3 12.50 -1.61 -4.85
CA LEU A 3 12.37 -1.34 -6.29
C LEU A 3 12.98 0.02 -6.67
N LEU A 4 12.60 1.09 -5.95
CA LEU A 4 13.12 2.45 -6.19
C LEU A 4 14.61 2.61 -5.86
N LYS A 5 15.14 1.89 -4.87
CA LYS A 5 16.57 1.98 -4.47
C LYS A 5 17.50 1.14 -5.33
N CYS A 6 16.98 0.08 -5.96
CA CYS A 6 17.78 -0.93 -6.65
C CYS A 6 17.66 -0.87 -8.17
N GLY A 7 16.56 -0.31 -8.70
CA GLY A 7 16.35 -0.15 -10.13
C GLY A 7 15.69 -1.36 -10.80
N ALA A 8 15.79 -1.43 -12.12
CA ALA A 8 15.16 -2.45 -12.97
C ALA A 8 16.08 -3.62 -13.32
N GLY A 9 15.50 -4.67 -13.92
CA GLY A 9 16.25 -5.79 -14.50
C GLY A 9 16.82 -6.82 -13.52
N LEU A 10 16.46 -6.75 -12.24
CA LEU A 10 16.99 -7.65 -11.21
C LEU A 10 16.07 -8.83 -10.92
N SER A 11 16.69 -9.97 -10.64
CA SER A 11 16.04 -11.14 -10.03
C SER A 11 15.67 -10.87 -8.55
N THR A 12 14.83 -11.73 -7.98
CA THR A 12 14.48 -11.64 -6.55
C THR A 12 15.71 -11.72 -5.64
N ALA A 13 16.67 -12.60 -5.95
CA ALA A 13 17.90 -12.76 -5.17
C ALA A 13 18.78 -11.49 -5.21
N GLU A 14 18.92 -10.86 -6.39
CA GLU A 14 19.66 -9.61 -6.54
C GLU A 14 18.98 -8.44 -5.82
N TYR A 15 17.65 -8.38 -5.84
CA TYR A 15 16.92 -7.40 -5.03
C TYR A 15 17.13 -7.60 -3.53
N ILE A 16 17.18 -8.85 -3.05
CA ILE A 16 17.48 -9.16 -1.64
C ILE A 16 18.91 -8.73 -1.29
N ALA A 17 19.89 -9.04 -2.15
CA ALA A 17 21.26 -8.62 -1.96
C ALA A 17 21.39 -7.08 -1.94
N CYS A 18 20.76 -6.40 -2.89
CA CYS A 18 20.71 -4.94 -2.93
C CYS A 18 20.02 -4.35 -1.70
N PHE A 19 18.91 -4.93 -1.24
CA PHE A 19 18.24 -4.50 -0.02
C PHE A 19 19.16 -4.61 1.19
N LYS A 20 19.81 -5.76 1.40
CA LYS A 20 20.75 -5.97 2.51
C LYS A 20 21.94 -5.01 2.46
N LYS A 21 22.41 -4.66 1.26
CA LYS A 21 23.50 -3.68 1.06
C LYS A 21 23.08 -2.24 1.32
N LYS A 22 21.87 -1.84 0.87
CA LYS A 22 21.43 -0.43 0.84
C LYS A 22 20.49 -0.04 1.99
N VAL A 23 19.97 -1.00 2.76
CA VAL A 23 18.95 -0.76 3.79
C VAL A 23 19.34 -1.44 5.09
N ASN A 24 19.54 -0.64 6.13
CA ASN A 24 19.58 -1.13 7.50
C ASN A 24 18.16 -1.27 8.05
N TRP A 25 17.63 -2.50 8.13
CA TRP A 25 16.26 -2.78 8.55
C TRP A 25 16.17 -3.03 10.06
N ILE A 26 15.70 -2.02 10.80
CA ILE A 26 15.52 -2.12 12.25
C ILE A 26 14.17 -2.78 12.56
N LYS A 27 14.21 -3.92 13.24
CA LYS A 27 13.03 -4.74 13.58
C LYS A 27 12.46 -4.37 14.95
N GLY A 28 11.19 -4.69 15.17
CA GLY A 28 10.58 -4.69 16.51
C GLY A 28 10.02 -3.36 17.01
N MET A 29 10.24 -2.24 16.32
CA MET A 29 9.69 -0.95 16.74
C MET A 29 8.17 -0.87 16.61
N LYS A 30 7.49 -0.42 17.67
CA LYS A 30 6.08 -0.07 17.65
C LYS A 30 5.85 1.20 16.83
N GLY A 31 4.59 1.45 16.45
CA GLY A 31 4.22 2.60 15.63
C GLY A 31 4.62 3.96 16.24
N SER A 32 4.46 4.14 17.55
CA SER A 32 4.87 5.36 18.26
C SER A 32 6.39 5.51 18.33
N GLU A 33 7.10 4.45 18.70
CA GLU A 33 8.57 4.39 18.80
C GLU A 33 9.22 4.74 17.45
N ARG A 34 8.78 4.09 16.37
CA ARG A 34 9.26 4.34 15.00
C ARG A 34 9.08 5.80 14.57
N ARG A 35 7.96 6.43 14.91
CA ARG A 35 7.69 7.84 14.58
C ARG A 35 8.59 8.78 15.40
N LEU A 36 8.82 8.46 16.66
CA LEU A 36 9.72 9.23 17.52
C LEU A 36 11.18 9.12 17.03
N ALA A 37 11.65 7.91 16.74
CA ALA A 37 12.97 7.65 16.17
C ALA A 37 13.19 8.41 14.86
N PHE A 38 12.21 8.39 13.95
CA PHE A 38 12.26 9.19 12.71
C PHE A 38 12.39 10.70 12.99
N LYS A 39 11.60 11.25 13.92
CA LYS A 39 11.66 12.68 14.28
C LYS A 39 12.98 13.08 14.93
N ARG A 40 13.68 12.14 15.57
CA ARG A 40 15.00 12.34 16.18
C ARG A 40 16.16 12.10 15.20
N GLY A 41 15.88 11.70 13.96
CA GLY A 41 16.91 11.38 12.97
C GLY A 41 17.55 10.00 13.13
N GLU A 42 17.05 9.16 14.05
CA GLU A 42 17.53 7.79 14.24
C GLU A 42 17.11 6.86 13.08
N LEU A 43 16.03 7.23 12.37
CA LEU A 43 15.57 6.55 11.15
C LEU A 43 15.54 7.52 9.97
N HIS A 44 16.04 7.06 8.82
CA HIS A 44 16.01 7.84 7.56
C HIS A 44 14.63 7.86 6.87
N GLY A 45 13.70 7.01 7.30
CA GLY A 45 12.42 6.86 6.61
C GLY A 45 11.31 6.32 7.49
N THR A 46 10.08 6.74 7.18
CA THR A 46 8.87 6.38 7.91
C THR A 46 7.75 6.09 6.91
N ARG A 47 6.87 5.13 7.20
CA ARG A 47 5.67 4.82 6.41
C ARG A 47 4.46 4.78 7.32
N ASP A 48 3.42 5.52 6.95
CA ASP A 48 2.16 5.56 7.67
C ASP A 48 0.99 5.51 6.68
N ASN A 49 -0.20 5.16 7.19
CA ASN A 49 -1.44 5.33 6.40
C ASN A 49 -1.80 6.83 6.32
N PRO A 50 -2.69 7.26 5.41
CA PRO A 50 -2.96 8.69 5.18
C PRO A 50 -3.36 9.47 6.44
N ALA A 51 -4.20 8.89 7.30
CA ALA A 51 -4.63 9.52 8.55
C ALA A 51 -3.46 9.77 9.52
N ALA A 52 -2.63 8.75 9.72
CA ALA A 52 -1.46 8.83 10.60
C ALA A 52 -0.36 9.71 10.00
N PHE A 53 -0.19 9.68 8.68
CA PHE A 53 0.76 10.53 7.95
C PHE A 53 0.43 12.01 8.16
N LYS A 54 -0.81 12.43 7.88
CA LYS A 54 -1.27 13.81 8.10
C LYS A 54 -1.08 14.27 9.55
N LYS A 55 -1.40 13.40 10.52
CA LYS A 55 -1.29 13.74 11.94
C LYS A 55 0.16 13.80 12.44
N HIS A 56 1.03 12.90 11.98
CA HIS A 56 2.30 12.64 12.66
C HIS A 56 3.55 12.97 11.84
N VAL A 57 3.47 12.93 10.50
CA VAL A 57 4.62 13.10 9.59
C VAL A 57 4.55 14.42 8.84
N GLN A 58 3.36 14.84 8.39
CA GLN A 58 3.17 16.12 7.70
C GLN A 58 3.78 17.32 8.47
N PRO A 59 3.61 17.44 9.80
CA PRO A 59 4.23 18.55 10.54
C PRO A 59 5.77 18.56 10.52
N THR A 60 6.42 17.42 10.27
CA THR A 60 7.88 17.36 10.10
C THR A 60 8.30 17.81 8.70
N ILE A 61 7.47 17.53 7.69
CA ILE A 61 7.68 18.02 6.32
C ILE A 61 7.45 19.53 6.25
N ASP A 62 6.38 20.04 6.88
CA ASP A 62 6.04 21.47 6.90
C ASP A 62 7.15 22.31 7.58
N LYS A 63 7.93 21.70 8.48
CA LYS A 63 9.12 22.30 9.10
C LYS A 63 10.39 22.20 8.26
N GLY A 64 10.33 21.62 7.06
CA GLY A 64 11.47 21.41 6.18
C GLY A 64 12.44 20.31 6.65
N GLN A 65 12.04 19.47 7.62
CA GLN A 65 12.92 18.45 8.21
C GLN A 65 12.81 17.09 7.53
N ALA A 66 11.83 16.92 6.64
CA ALA A 66 11.63 15.71 5.87
C ALA A 66 10.96 16.04 4.53
N THR A 67 10.96 15.07 3.63
CA THR A 67 10.18 15.12 2.39
C THR A 67 9.34 13.87 2.22
N LEU A 68 8.25 13.97 1.46
CA LEU A 68 7.47 12.81 1.07
C LEU A 68 8.15 12.11 -0.10
N TRP A 69 8.48 10.82 0.07
CA TRP A 69 9.23 10.09 -0.94
C TRP A 69 8.35 9.53 -2.06
N PHE A 70 7.34 8.73 -1.72
CA PHE A 70 6.41 8.14 -2.70
C PHE A 70 5.15 7.62 -2.02
N HIS A 71 4.08 7.42 -2.79
CA HIS A 71 2.93 6.63 -2.37
C HIS A 71 2.75 5.36 -3.21
N HIS A 72 1.96 4.43 -2.68
CA HIS A 72 1.71 3.17 -3.35
C HIS A 72 0.74 3.30 -4.53
N GLY A 73 -0.06 4.38 -4.61
CA GLY A 73 -1.11 4.54 -5.62
C GLY A 73 -2.40 3.84 -5.21
N ILE A 74 -3.49 4.12 -5.93
CA ILE A 74 -4.84 3.67 -5.61
C ILE A 74 -5.25 2.58 -6.61
N LEU A 75 -5.60 1.39 -6.12
CA LEU A 75 -5.99 0.25 -6.96
C LEU A 75 -7.26 0.57 -7.77
N GLN A 76 -7.15 0.40 -9.09
CA GLN A 76 -8.24 0.61 -10.04
C GLN A 76 -8.95 -0.71 -10.40
N PRO A 77 -10.17 -0.65 -10.97
CA PRO A 77 -10.93 -1.86 -11.34
C PRO A 77 -10.20 -2.79 -12.31
N ASP A 78 -9.41 -2.24 -13.23
CA ASP A 78 -8.60 -2.97 -14.21
C ASP A 78 -7.32 -3.60 -13.63
N GLY A 79 -7.07 -3.41 -12.33
CA GLY A 79 -5.87 -3.91 -11.65
C GLY A 79 -4.63 -3.03 -11.83
N SER A 80 -4.75 -1.87 -12.47
CA SER A 80 -3.72 -0.83 -12.45
C SER A 80 -3.74 -0.06 -11.12
N HIS A 81 -2.78 0.84 -10.91
CA HIS A 81 -2.82 1.78 -9.80
C HIS A 81 -2.73 3.19 -10.35
N ALA A 82 -3.69 4.03 -9.98
CA ALA A 82 -3.67 5.44 -10.28
C ALA A 82 -2.85 6.22 -9.25
N ASP A 83 -2.45 7.42 -9.63
CA ASP A 83 -1.78 8.38 -8.77
C ASP A 83 -2.69 8.78 -7.59
N ASP A 84 -2.10 9.17 -6.45
CA ASP A 84 -2.90 9.64 -5.31
C ASP A 84 -3.19 11.14 -5.51
N PRO A 85 -4.46 11.56 -5.69
CA PRO A 85 -4.79 12.97 -5.94
C PRO A 85 -4.45 13.88 -4.75
N ASN A 86 -4.14 13.31 -3.58
CA ASN A 86 -3.67 14.08 -2.42
C ASN A 86 -2.18 14.40 -2.50
N TYR A 87 -1.39 13.63 -3.26
CA TYR A 87 0.07 13.76 -3.36
C TYR A 87 0.56 13.38 -4.78
N PRO A 88 0.18 14.13 -5.83
CA PRO A 88 0.39 13.71 -7.20
C PRO A 88 1.87 13.71 -7.61
N GLY A 89 2.19 12.89 -8.63
CA GLY A 89 3.49 12.86 -9.31
C GLY A 89 4.57 12.05 -8.60
N ILE A 90 4.22 11.35 -7.52
CA ILE A 90 5.17 10.55 -6.71
C ILE A 90 4.66 9.12 -6.50
N GLN A 91 3.86 8.60 -7.43
CA GLN A 91 3.52 7.18 -7.46
C GLN A 91 4.78 6.32 -7.63
N MET A 92 4.87 5.20 -6.90
CA MET A 92 6.00 4.26 -7.01
C MET A 92 6.29 3.87 -8.46
N GLU A 93 5.27 3.47 -9.23
CA GLU A 93 5.44 3.08 -10.64
C GLU A 93 5.98 4.22 -11.51
N ASP A 94 5.50 5.44 -11.32
CA ASP A 94 5.94 6.61 -12.10
C ASP A 94 7.37 7.01 -11.75
N LEU A 95 7.72 7.03 -10.47
CA LEU A 95 9.10 7.28 -10.02
C LEU A 95 10.05 6.19 -10.51
N PHE A 96 9.61 4.93 -10.52
CA PHE A 96 10.40 3.83 -11.07
C PHE A 96 10.64 4.02 -12.57
N TYR A 97 9.59 4.34 -13.34
CA TYR A 97 9.73 4.61 -14.77
C TYR A 97 10.62 5.84 -15.03
N GLY A 98 10.45 6.93 -14.28
CA GLY A 98 11.28 8.13 -14.41
C GLY A 98 12.77 7.86 -14.22
N ALA A 99 13.12 6.99 -13.26
CA ALA A 99 14.51 6.65 -12.97
C ALA A 99 15.12 5.59 -13.92
N ASN A 100 14.32 4.66 -14.43
CA ASN A 100 14.83 3.49 -15.16
C ASN A 100 14.45 3.48 -16.65
N ARG A 101 13.55 4.37 -17.09
CA ARG A 101 12.95 4.41 -18.43
C ARG A 101 12.29 3.08 -18.86
N THR A 102 11.91 2.27 -17.88
CA THR A 102 11.17 1.01 -18.08
C THR A 102 10.20 0.80 -16.94
N LYS A 103 9.05 0.18 -17.22
CA LYS A 103 8.03 -0.14 -16.21
C LYS A 103 8.52 -1.29 -15.33
N PRO A 104 8.20 -1.30 -14.03
CA PRO A 104 8.57 -2.42 -13.18
C PRO A 104 7.79 -3.67 -13.63
N ASN A 105 8.50 -4.77 -13.87
CA ASN A 105 7.91 -6.03 -14.34
C ASN A 105 8.50 -7.29 -13.66
N SER A 106 9.43 -7.11 -12.70
CA SER A 106 10.10 -8.20 -12.00
C SER A 106 9.14 -8.99 -11.10
N ASP A 107 9.55 -10.18 -10.68
CA ASP A 107 8.76 -10.97 -9.74
C ASP A 107 8.60 -10.28 -8.38
N LEU A 108 9.62 -9.52 -7.95
CA LEU A 108 9.49 -8.67 -6.76
C LEU A 108 8.44 -7.58 -6.97
N TYR A 109 8.33 -7.00 -8.17
CA TYR A 109 7.25 -6.06 -8.46
C TYR A 109 5.88 -6.73 -8.39
N LYS A 110 5.71 -7.93 -8.96
CA LYS A 110 4.44 -8.68 -8.85
C LYS A 110 4.07 -8.97 -7.39
N ALA A 111 5.04 -9.39 -6.58
CA ALA A 111 4.86 -9.59 -5.13
C ALA A 111 4.53 -8.29 -4.38
N TYR A 112 5.19 -7.19 -4.73
CA TYR A 112 4.89 -5.85 -4.21
C TYR A 112 3.48 -5.40 -4.59
N LYS A 113 3.08 -5.59 -5.85
CA LYS A 113 1.74 -5.27 -6.38
C LYS A 113 0.68 -6.03 -5.60
N LEU A 114 0.84 -7.35 -5.43
CA LEU A 114 -0.04 -8.18 -4.60
C LEU A 114 -0.24 -7.58 -3.19
N ILE A 115 0.83 -7.35 -2.43
CA ILE A 115 0.67 -6.93 -1.03
C ILE A 115 0.16 -5.48 -0.91
N LYS A 116 0.60 -4.55 -1.78
CA LYS A 116 0.12 -3.16 -1.73
C LYS A 116 -1.37 -3.09 -2.08
N SER A 117 -1.83 -3.87 -3.05
CA SER A 117 -3.23 -3.92 -3.48
C SER A 117 -4.14 -4.41 -2.36
N PHE A 118 -3.76 -5.49 -1.66
CA PHE A 118 -4.53 -5.98 -0.50
C PHE A 118 -4.56 -4.98 0.67
N ARG A 119 -3.48 -4.20 0.86
CA ARG A 119 -3.42 -3.15 1.88
C ARG A 119 -4.28 -1.95 1.54
N ASP A 120 -4.39 -1.60 0.27
CA ASP A 120 -5.27 -0.53 -0.20
C ASP A 120 -6.74 -0.96 -0.14
N GLY A 121 -7.07 -2.05 -0.84
CA GLY A 121 -8.45 -2.45 -1.13
C GLY A 121 -9.25 -3.10 0.01
N LEU A 122 -8.59 -3.72 1.01
CA LEU A 122 -9.31 -4.48 2.07
C LEU A 122 -9.14 -3.95 3.49
N GLN A 123 -8.22 -3.02 3.74
CA GLN A 123 -7.83 -2.70 5.12
C GLN A 123 -8.91 -1.93 5.91
N LYS A 124 -9.84 -1.22 5.24
CA LYS A 124 -10.91 -0.44 5.88
C LYS A 124 -12.27 -0.70 5.21
N ALA A 125 -12.72 -1.94 5.24
CA ALA A 125 -13.96 -2.35 4.59
C ALA A 125 -14.99 -2.90 5.60
N LEU A 126 -16.26 -2.68 5.28
CA LEU A 126 -17.38 -3.35 5.93
C LEU A 126 -17.87 -4.47 5.02
N TRP A 127 -17.71 -5.72 5.46
CA TRP A 127 -18.19 -6.89 4.74
C TRP A 127 -19.39 -7.50 5.46
N VAL A 128 -20.36 -7.98 4.68
CA VAL A 128 -21.48 -8.76 5.18
C VAL A 128 -21.55 -10.08 4.43
N ASN A 129 -22.06 -11.12 5.10
CA ASN A 129 -22.23 -12.43 4.48
C ASN A 129 -23.16 -12.37 3.25
N LYS A 130 -22.93 -13.29 2.31
CA LYS A 130 -23.83 -13.52 1.18
C LYS A 130 -25.24 -13.82 1.72
N GLY A 131 -26.26 -13.18 1.14
CA GLY A 131 -27.65 -13.36 1.57
C GLY A 131 -28.07 -12.59 2.82
N ASN A 132 -27.20 -11.75 3.40
CA ASN A 132 -27.59 -10.92 4.55
C ASN A 132 -28.79 -10.02 4.18
N PRO A 133 -29.95 -10.14 4.87
CA PRO A 133 -31.15 -9.37 4.54
C PRO A 133 -30.98 -7.86 4.75
N ASN A 134 -29.98 -7.44 5.54
CA ASN A 134 -29.68 -6.04 5.80
C ASN A 134 -28.75 -5.41 4.75
N ARG A 135 -28.26 -6.15 3.75
CA ARG A 135 -27.28 -5.63 2.78
C ARG A 135 -27.73 -4.33 2.13
N ALA A 136 -28.97 -4.28 1.62
CA ALA A 136 -29.49 -3.10 0.94
C ALA A 136 -29.52 -1.87 1.89
N LYS A 137 -30.00 -2.06 3.11
CA LYS A 137 -30.05 -1.02 4.14
C LYS A 137 -28.65 -0.48 4.49
N LEU A 138 -27.66 -1.37 4.63
CA LEU A 138 -26.29 -0.99 4.95
C LEU A 138 -25.60 -0.26 3.80
N VAL A 139 -25.75 -0.74 2.56
CA VAL A 139 -25.20 -0.06 1.38
C VAL A 139 -25.80 1.34 1.24
N GLU A 140 -27.10 1.48 1.47
CA GLU A 140 -27.76 2.78 1.41
C GLU A 140 -27.31 3.72 2.53
N ALA A 141 -27.15 3.23 3.76
CA ALA A 141 -26.61 4.02 4.85
C ALA A 141 -25.18 4.53 4.55
N LEU A 142 -24.31 3.66 4.04
CA LEU A 142 -22.95 4.07 3.65
C LEU A 142 -22.95 5.03 2.45
N ARG A 143 -23.87 4.87 1.50
CA ARG A 143 -24.05 5.82 0.40
C ARG A 143 -24.41 7.21 0.92
N LYS A 144 -25.32 7.30 1.89
CA LYS A 144 -25.66 8.58 2.53
C LYS A 144 -24.44 9.22 3.19
N VAL A 145 -23.65 8.45 3.95
CA VAL A 145 -22.40 8.96 4.56
C VAL A 145 -21.39 9.42 3.51
N ALA A 146 -21.23 8.68 2.41
CA ALA A 146 -20.26 8.98 1.37
C ALA A 146 -20.61 10.21 0.53
N ASN A 147 -21.88 10.63 0.52
CA ASN A 147 -22.38 11.78 -0.26
C ASN A 147 -22.85 12.95 0.61
N ASP A 148 -23.01 12.75 1.92
CA ASP A 148 -23.32 13.82 2.86
C ASP A 148 -22.16 14.83 2.94
N PRO A 149 -22.38 16.12 2.60
CA PRO A 149 -21.30 17.10 2.54
C PRO A 149 -20.53 17.28 3.85
N GLU A 150 -21.21 17.17 4.99
CA GLU A 150 -20.57 17.30 6.31
C GLU A 150 -19.62 16.12 6.57
N SER A 151 -20.09 14.90 6.31
CA SER A 151 -19.31 13.67 6.39
C SER A 151 -18.11 13.70 5.46
N VAL A 152 -18.31 14.04 4.18
CA VAL A 152 -17.25 14.16 3.18
C VAL A 152 -16.18 15.16 3.64
N LYS A 153 -16.58 16.34 4.12
CA LYS A 153 -15.65 17.37 4.64
C LYS A 153 -14.83 16.83 5.81
N LYS A 154 -15.46 16.17 6.78
CA LYS A 154 -14.77 15.57 7.95
C LYS A 154 -13.79 14.46 7.53
N ILE A 155 -14.22 13.59 6.63
CA ILE A 155 -13.40 12.48 6.12
C ILE A 155 -12.19 13.03 5.35
N GLN A 156 -12.40 13.91 4.37
CA GLN A 156 -11.32 14.45 3.54
C GLN A 156 -10.30 15.24 4.36
N LYS A 157 -10.74 16.02 5.35
CA LYS A 157 -9.86 16.69 6.31
C LYS A 157 -8.97 15.69 7.04
N LYS A 158 -9.54 14.55 7.48
CA LYS A 158 -8.83 13.57 8.31
C LYS A 158 -7.91 12.64 7.51
N VAL A 159 -8.36 12.16 6.36
CA VAL A 159 -7.65 11.09 5.62
C VAL A 159 -7.22 11.51 4.23
N GLY A 160 -7.90 12.44 3.57
CA GLY A 160 -7.66 12.79 2.16
C GLY A 160 -8.87 12.49 1.28
N LYS A 161 -8.78 12.92 0.03
CA LYS A 161 -9.75 12.70 -1.04
C LYS A 161 -9.58 11.28 -1.56
N TYR A 162 -10.50 10.39 -1.18
CA TYR A 162 -10.57 9.02 -1.65
C TYR A 162 -12.01 8.66 -1.95
N GLU A 163 -12.23 7.93 -3.03
CA GLU A 163 -13.55 7.45 -3.42
C GLU A 163 -13.98 6.25 -2.57
N TRP A 164 -15.30 6.08 -2.42
CA TRP A 164 -15.89 4.96 -1.71
C TRP A 164 -16.36 3.90 -2.70
N ILE A 165 -15.96 2.66 -2.46
CA ILE A 165 -16.45 1.49 -3.19
C ILE A 165 -17.62 0.90 -2.42
N LEU A 166 -18.81 0.87 -3.04
CA LEU A 166 -20.06 0.47 -2.39
C LEU A 166 -20.78 -0.64 -3.16
N GLY A 167 -21.50 -1.50 -2.42
CA GLY A 167 -22.35 -2.54 -3.00
C GLY A 167 -21.56 -3.53 -3.87
N ASP A 168 -22.06 -3.82 -5.06
CA ASP A 168 -21.47 -4.83 -5.95
C ASP A 168 -20.09 -4.47 -6.47
N LYS A 169 -19.77 -3.17 -6.56
CA LYS A 169 -18.40 -2.72 -6.86
C LYS A 169 -17.39 -3.21 -5.82
N GLY A 170 -17.82 -3.43 -4.57
CA GLY A 170 -16.97 -4.02 -3.53
C GLY A 170 -16.62 -5.49 -3.84
N ASN A 171 -17.58 -6.24 -4.37
CA ASN A 171 -17.34 -7.62 -4.82
C ASN A 171 -16.40 -7.65 -6.01
N ASP A 172 -16.58 -6.74 -6.98
CA ASP A 172 -15.69 -6.64 -8.15
C ASP A 172 -14.27 -6.24 -7.75
N HIS A 173 -14.13 -5.34 -6.78
CA HIS A 173 -12.83 -4.98 -6.22
C HIS A 173 -12.12 -6.19 -5.58
N VAL A 174 -12.86 -7.03 -4.84
CA VAL A 174 -12.33 -8.30 -4.31
C VAL A 174 -11.92 -9.24 -5.44
N LYS A 175 -12.71 -9.37 -6.51
CA LYS A 175 -12.34 -10.20 -7.67
C LYS A 175 -11.01 -9.75 -8.27
N THR A 176 -10.84 -8.45 -8.53
CA THR A 176 -9.58 -7.86 -9.02
C THR A 176 -8.43 -8.18 -8.07
N LEU A 177 -8.61 -8.01 -6.76
CA LEU A 177 -7.59 -8.36 -5.78
C LEU A 177 -7.14 -9.82 -5.85
N MET A 178 -8.09 -10.75 -5.99
CA MET A 178 -7.78 -12.18 -6.05
C MET A 178 -6.92 -12.54 -7.27
N THR A 179 -7.02 -11.80 -8.38
CA THR A 179 -6.17 -12.02 -9.57
C THR A 179 -4.68 -11.81 -9.31
N PHE A 180 -4.31 -11.06 -8.27
CA PHE A 180 -2.90 -10.87 -7.92
C PHE A 180 -2.30 -12.06 -7.17
N ILE A 181 -3.12 -12.98 -6.67
CA ILE A 181 -2.66 -14.14 -5.90
C ILE A 181 -2.18 -15.25 -6.85
N THR A 182 -1.04 -15.02 -7.48
CA THR A 182 -0.35 -16.03 -8.29
C THR A 182 0.66 -16.81 -7.46
N ALA A 183 0.98 -18.04 -7.87
CA ALA A 183 1.99 -18.84 -7.20
C ALA A 183 3.35 -18.12 -7.13
N ASP A 184 3.77 -17.48 -8.22
CA ASP A 184 5.07 -16.79 -8.30
C ASP A 184 5.12 -15.54 -7.44
N ALA A 185 4.06 -14.73 -7.43
CA ALA A 185 3.99 -13.54 -6.58
C ALA A 185 3.99 -13.93 -5.09
N LEU A 186 3.25 -14.98 -4.71
CA LEU A 186 3.24 -15.48 -3.34
C LEU A 186 4.57 -16.08 -2.91
N LYS A 187 5.19 -16.93 -3.74
CA LYS A 187 6.51 -17.51 -3.46
C LYS A 187 7.56 -16.41 -3.32
N THR A 188 7.59 -15.46 -4.25
CA THR A 188 8.51 -14.31 -4.19
C THR A 188 8.29 -13.46 -2.94
N LEU A 189 7.03 -13.21 -2.57
CA LEU A 189 6.70 -12.49 -1.33
C LEU A 189 7.23 -13.23 -0.10
N VAL A 190 7.06 -14.56 -0.02
CA VAL A 190 7.55 -15.38 1.09
C VAL A 190 9.08 -15.38 1.16
N VAL A 191 9.76 -15.59 0.03
CA VAL A 191 11.22 -15.57 -0.08
C VAL A 191 11.76 -14.21 0.36
N PHE A 192 11.23 -13.11 -0.19
CA PHE A 192 11.68 -11.77 0.17
C PHE A 192 11.45 -11.48 1.66
N ASN A 193 10.30 -11.85 2.23
CA ASN A 193 10.06 -11.66 3.67
C ASN A 193 11.03 -12.45 4.55
N LYS A 194 11.33 -13.70 4.19
CA LYS A 194 12.28 -14.54 4.92
C LYS A 194 13.69 -14.00 4.82
N GLU A 195 14.16 -13.74 3.60
CA GLU A 195 15.58 -13.49 3.38
C GLU A 195 15.97 -12.03 3.54
N ALA A 196 15.12 -11.09 3.15
CA ALA A 196 15.40 -9.65 3.31
C ALA A 196 15.02 -9.15 4.71
N PHE A 197 13.83 -9.52 5.21
CA PHE A 197 13.33 -9.01 6.50
C PHE A 197 13.54 -9.98 7.67
N GLY A 198 13.91 -11.25 7.44
CA GLY A 198 13.99 -12.26 8.49
C GLY A 198 12.65 -12.55 9.16
N ILE A 199 11.54 -12.40 8.43
CA ILE A 199 10.20 -12.72 8.91
C ILE A 199 9.91 -14.19 8.58
N LYS A 200 9.38 -14.95 9.53
CA LYS A 200 8.99 -16.37 9.35
C LYS A 200 7.73 -16.51 8.49
N ALA A 201 7.78 -16.05 7.24
CA ALA A 201 6.69 -16.17 6.28
C ALA A 201 6.56 -17.61 5.77
N ILE A 202 5.32 -18.11 5.67
CA ILE A 202 5.01 -19.46 5.21
C ILE A 202 4.27 -19.35 3.88
N TYR A 203 4.68 -20.17 2.92
CA TYR A 203 3.97 -20.30 1.65
C TYR A 203 2.70 -21.13 1.87
N LYS A 204 1.57 -20.59 1.42
CA LYS A 204 0.25 -21.19 1.51
C LYS A 204 -0.30 -21.41 0.10
N PRO A 205 -0.05 -22.58 -0.52
CA PRO A 205 -0.48 -22.86 -1.89
C PRO A 205 -1.99 -22.78 -2.07
N GLU A 206 -2.77 -23.07 -1.01
CA GLU A 206 -4.23 -23.03 -1.00
C GLU A 206 -4.82 -21.62 -1.23
N LEU A 207 -3.99 -20.57 -1.19
CA LEU A 207 -4.42 -19.21 -1.50
C LEU A 207 -4.39 -18.91 -3.00
N VAL A 208 -3.64 -19.67 -3.79
CA VAL A 208 -3.56 -19.48 -5.25
C VAL A 208 -4.92 -19.85 -5.85
N ARG A 209 -5.47 -18.97 -6.68
CA ARG A 209 -6.76 -19.14 -7.34
C ARG A 209 -6.63 -19.01 -8.84
#